data_AF-A0A2N6B1Q6-F1
#
_entry.id   AF-A0A2N6B1Q6-F1
#
_cell.length_a   1.000
_cell.length_b   1.000
_cell.length_c   1.000
_cell.angle_alpha   90.00
_cell.angle_beta   90.00
_cell.angle_gamma   90.00
#
_symmetry.space_group_name_H-M   'P 1'
#
loop_
_entity.id
_entity.type
_entity.pdbx_description
1 polymer ?
#
loop_
_entity_poly.entity_id
_entity_poly.type
_entity_poly.pdbx_seq_one_letter_code
_entity_poly.pdbx_strand_id
1 'polypeptide(L)'
;MNAASSHRECDSNYRGVAINIDPNWRVIACRDGIQWILQQKRGEKRGQPRFEARGYFRTRKALIRLCRNLIPTISHDALAALEGLPERI
;
A
#
# COMPACT_ATOMS: atom_id res chain seq x y z
N MET A 1 -0.85 -19.09 16.28
CA MET A 1 0.31 -19.02 15.37
C MET A 1 0.56 -17.54 15.08
N ASN A 2 1.56 -16.96 15.74
CA ASN A 2 1.74 -15.51 15.83
C ASN A 2 2.52 -15.01 14.60
N ALA A 3 1.87 -14.36 13.65
CA ALA A 3 2.55 -13.83 12.46
C ALA A 3 3.47 -12.68 12.89
N ALA A 4 4.77 -12.97 12.99
CA ALA A 4 5.79 -12.00 13.34
C ALA A 4 5.75 -10.86 12.32
N SER A 5 5.64 -9.63 12.82
CA SER A 5 5.55 -8.46 11.97
C SER A 5 6.91 -8.17 11.35
N SER A 6 6.98 -8.21 10.02
CA SER A 6 8.23 -8.10 9.29
C SER A 6 8.60 -6.63 9.13
N HIS A 7 9.89 -6.31 9.28
CA HIS A 7 10.42 -4.96 9.13
C HIS A 7 10.69 -4.59 7.66
N ARG A 8 10.42 -5.52 6.74
CA ARG A 8 10.66 -5.35 5.30
C ARG A 8 9.39 -4.88 4.62
N GLU A 9 9.44 -3.73 3.97
CA GLU A 9 8.32 -3.11 3.25
C GLU A 9 7.75 -3.97 2.10
N CYS A 10 8.47 -5.02 1.68
CA CYS A 10 8.05 -5.99 0.67
C CYS A 10 7.24 -7.17 1.25
N ASP A 11 7.24 -7.33 2.57
CA ASP A 11 6.60 -8.44 3.27
C ASP A 11 5.09 -8.23 3.42
N SER A 12 4.34 -9.32 3.44
CA SER A 12 2.88 -9.32 3.56
C SER A 12 2.41 -8.82 4.92
N ASN A 13 3.21 -9.02 5.97
CA ASN A 13 2.91 -8.67 7.36
C ASN A 13 3.66 -7.43 7.85
N TYR A 14 3.89 -6.47 6.93
CA TYR A 14 4.54 -5.21 7.25
C TYR A 14 3.61 -4.33 8.11
N ARG A 15 4.07 -3.91 9.30
CA ARG A 15 3.25 -3.11 10.25
C ARG A 15 2.80 -1.76 9.70
N GLY A 16 3.48 -1.25 8.68
CA GLY A 16 3.14 0.02 8.04
C GLY A 16 2.11 -0.10 6.92
N VAL A 17 1.40 -1.23 6.75
CA VAL A 17 0.28 -1.28 5.80
C VAL A 17 -0.79 -0.30 6.26
N ALA A 18 -0.98 0.75 5.47
CA ALA A 18 -2.02 1.74 5.73
C ALA A 18 -3.36 1.25 5.20
N ILE A 19 -3.39 0.73 3.97
CA ILE A 19 -4.61 0.37 3.25
C ILE A 19 -4.33 -0.81 2.30
N ASN A 20 -5.17 -1.84 2.32
CA ASN A 20 -5.23 -2.82 1.23
C ASN A 20 -6.37 -2.40 0.29
N ILE A 21 -6.05 -2.15 -0.99
CA ILE A 21 -7.03 -1.69 -1.98
C ILE A 21 -7.76 -2.90 -2.57
N ASP A 22 -7.01 -3.93 -2.93
CA ASP A 22 -7.47 -5.23 -3.40
C ASP A 22 -6.34 -6.27 -3.15
N PRO A 23 -6.52 -7.55 -3.51
CA PRO A 23 -5.46 -8.56 -3.33
C PRO A 23 -4.15 -8.24 -4.05
N ASN A 24 -4.17 -7.37 -5.06
CA ASN A 24 -3.00 -7.01 -5.86
C ASN A 24 -2.40 -5.65 -5.51
N TRP A 25 -3.12 -4.75 -4.86
CA TRP A 25 -2.64 -3.40 -4.57
C TRP A 25 -2.79 -3.04 -3.10
N ARG A 26 -1.74 -2.42 -2.57
CA ARG A 26 -1.73 -1.89 -1.20
C ARG A 26 -0.97 -0.57 -1.13
N VAL A 27 -1.33 0.22 -0.13
CA VAL A 27 -0.60 1.42 0.28
C VAL A 27 0.02 1.14 1.64
N ILE A 28 1.33 1.38 1.72
CA ILE A 28 2.05 1.32 2.99
C ILE A 28 2.61 2.71 3.33
N ALA A 29 2.73 3.03 4.61
CA ALA A 29 3.60 4.10 5.07
C ALA A 29 5.04 3.58 5.13
N CYS A 30 5.98 4.35 4.60
CA CYS A 30 7.40 4.05 4.71
C CYS A 30 7.80 3.98 6.19
N ARG A 31 8.86 3.23 6.50
CA ARG A 31 9.32 2.98 7.88
C ARG A 31 9.49 4.24 8.70
N ASP A 32 10.01 5.31 8.10
CA ASP A 32 10.28 6.58 8.76
C ASP A 32 9.04 7.49 8.86
N GLY A 33 7.90 7.06 8.31
CA GLY A 33 6.64 7.80 8.41
C GLY A 33 6.63 9.13 7.65
N ILE A 34 7.43 9.26 6.58
CA ILE A 34 7.59 10.50 5.80
C ILE A 34 6.98 10.42 4.38
N GLN A 35 6.53 9.24 3.95
CA GLN A 35 5.94 9.01 2.63
C GLN A 35 5.09 7.73 2.60
N TRP A 36 4.09 7.72 1.73
CA TRP A 36 3.36 6.52 1.33
C TRP A 36 4.00 5.87 0.12
N ILE A 37 3.87 4.54 0.04
CA ILE A 37 4.34 3.73 -1.07
C ILE A 37 3.15 2.93 -1.60
N LEU A 38 2.78 3.19 -2.86
CA LEU A 38 1.83 2.34 -3.57
C LEU A 38 2.57 1.11 -4.06
N GLN A 39 2.11 -0.08 -3.70
CA GLN A 39 2.71 -1.34 -4.11
C GLN A 39 1.75 -2.22 -4.88
N GLN A 40 2.28 -2.96 -5.84
CA GLN A 40 1.57 -3.97 -6.62
C GLN A 40 2.14 -5.37 -6.34
N LYS A 41 1.28 -6.36 -6.13
CA LYS A 41 1.63 -7.78 -6.06
C LYS A 41 2.16 -8.19 -7.43
N ARG A 42 3.36 -8.75 -7.45
CA ARG A 42 4.07 -9.18 -8.66
C ARG A 42 4.24 -10.68 -8.79
N GLY A 43 3.80 -11.41 -7.77
CA GLY A 43 3.84 -12.85 -7.72
C GLY A 43 3.99 -13.32 -6.28
N GLU A 44 4.38 -14.58 -6.14
CA GLU A 44 4.62 -15.20 -4.84
C GLU A 44 6.01 -15.82 -4.83
N LYS A 45 6.74 -15.62 -3.74
CA LYS A 45 8.05 -16.23 -3.53
C LYS A 45 8.00 -17.00 -2.23
N ARG A 46 8.21 -18.33 -2.30
CA ARG A 46 8.16 -19.24 -1.14
C ARG A 46 6.84 -19.15 -0.35
N GLY A 47 5.71 -19.09 -1.06
CA GLY A 47 4.38 -19.02 -0.46
C GLY A 47 4.01 -17.67 0.16
N GLN A 48 4.81 -16.62 -0.08
CA GLN A 48 4.53 -15.26 0.38
C GLN A 48 4.34 -14.31 -0.81
N PRO A 49 3.30 -13.47 -0.83
CA PRO A 49 3.12 -12.48 -1.88
C PRO A 49 4.26 -11.47 -1.87
N ARG A 50 4.86 -11.27 -3.05
CA ARG A 50 5.92 -10.30 -3.30
C ARG A 50 5.30 -9.03 -3.87
N PHE A 51 5.51 -7.93 -3.16
CA PHE A 51 5.05 -6.60 -3.57
C PHE A 51 6.20 -5.75 -4.12
N GLU A 52 5.95 -5.02 -5.21
CA GLU A 52 6.90 -4.04 -5.76
C GLU A 52 6.32 -2.63 -5.66
N ALA A 53 7.16 -1.66 -5.31
CA ALA A 53 6.79 -0.25 -5.28
C ALA A 53 6.51 0.25 -6.70
N ARG A 54 5.39 0.96 -6.87
CA ARG A 54 4.96 1.61 -8.12
C ARG A 54 5.05 3.12 -8.04
N GLY A 55 5.11 3.69 -6.83
CA GLY A 55 5.32 5.11 -6.62
C GLY A 55 5.44 5.47 -5.14
N TYR A 56 6.01 6.65 -4.91
CA TYR A 56 6.26 7.22 -3.58
C TYR A 56 5.55 8.57 -3.50
N PHE A 57 4.82 8.82 -2.41
CA PHE A 57 3.94 9.98 -2.30
C PHE A 57 4.04 10.61 -0.93
N ARG A 58 4.17 11.93 -0.88
CA ARG A 58 4.05 12.70 0.35
C ARG A 58 2.67 13.32 0.54
N THR A 59 1.81 13.26 -0.48
CA THR A 59 0.47 13.85 -0.42
C THR A 59 -0.60 12.85 -0.82
N ARG A 60 -1.72 12.82 -0.09
CA ARG A 60 -2.88 11.98 -0.39
C ARG A 60 -3.39 12.20 -1.81
N LYS A 61 -3.47 13.45 -2.26
CA LYS A 61 -3.97 13.80 -3.60
C LYS A 61 -3.15 13.14 -4.72
N ALA A 62 -1.82 13.16 -4.62
CA ALA A 62 -0.95 12.51 -5.60
C ALA A 62 -1.09 10.98 -5.57
N LEU A 63 -1.19 10.39 -4.38
CA LEU A 63 -1.41 8.95 -4.19
C LEU A 63 -2.73 8.51 -4.84
N ILE A 64 -3.85 9.15 -4.50
CA ILE A 64 -5.19 8.83 -5.03
C ILE A 64 -5.21 8.99 -6.56
N ARG A 65 -4.60 10.07 -7.07
CA ARG A 65 -4.49 10.29 -8.51
C ARG A 65 -3.79 9.13 -9.20
N LEU A 66 -2.68 8.61 -8.67
CA LEU A 66 -2.02 7.47 -9.31
C LEU A 66 -2.80 6.16 -9.11
N CYS A 67 -3.42 5.95 -7.96
CA CYS A 67 -4.30 4.79 -7.74
C CYS A 67 -5.39 4.71 -8.80
N ARG A 68 -6.10 5.82 -9.06
CA ARG A 68 -7.14 5.88 -10.11
C ARG A 68 -6.62 5.63 -11.53
N ASN A 69 -5.33 5.88 -11.79
CA ASN A 69 -4.73 5.63 -13.11
C ASN A 69 -4.24 4.19 -13.27
N LEU A 70 -3.76 3.55 -12.19
CA LEU A 70 -3.13 2.22 -12.26
C LEU A 70 -4.06 1.07 -11.87
N ILE A 71 -5.09 1.35 -11.06
CA ILE A 71 -6.00 0.34 -10.53
C ILE A 71 -7.33 0.46 -11.29
N PRO A 72 -7.69 -0.55 -12.09
CA PRO A 72 -8.85 -0.46 -12.98
C PRO A 72 -10.18 -0.35 -12.22
N THR A 73 -10.25 -0.87 -11.00
CA THR A 73 -11.44 -0.77 -10.14
C THR A 73 -11.00 -0.61 -8.70
N ILE A 74 -11.45 0.47 -8.07
CA ILE A 74 -11.23 0.74 -6.65
C ILE A 74 -12.61 0.68 -6.00
N SER A 75 -12.78 -0.23 -5.04
CA SER A 75 -14.03 -0.33 -4.27
C SER A 75 -14.29 0.96 -3.49
N HIS A 76 -15.56 1.26 -3.23
CA HIS A 76 -15.95 2.46 -2.49
C HIS A 76 -15.28 2.53 -1.10
N ASP A 77 -15.22 1.40 -0.39
CA ASP A 77 -14.54 1.27 0.91
C ASP A 77 -13.05 1.63 0.82
N ALA A 78 -12.33 1.05 -0.15
CA ALA A 78 -10.92 1.35 -0.37
C ALA A 78 -10.68 2.82 -0.73
N LEU A 79 -11.58 3.43 -1.51
CA LEU A 79 -11.51 4.85 -1.84
C LEU A 79 -11.75 5.71 -0.59
N ALA A 80 -12.76 5.39 0.22
CA ALA A 80 -13.04 6.09 1.47
C ALA A 80 -11.85 6.01 2.45
N ALA A 81 -11.21 4.84 2.55
CA ALA A 81 -9.98 4.67 3.34
C ALA A 81 -8.84 5.55 2.81
N LEU A 82 -8.66 5.63 1.49
CA LEU A 82 -7.66 6.50 0.87
C LEU A 82 -7.95 7.99 1.14
N GLU A 83 -9.22 8.38 1.11
CA GLU A 83 -9.65 9.75 1.42
C GLU A 83 -9.51 10.07 2.93
N GLY A 84 -9.56 9.05 3.80
CA GLY A 84 -9.31 9.18 5.23
C GLY A 84 -7.84 9.41 5.62
N LEU A 85 -6.88 9.24 4.69
CA LEU A 85 -5.49 9.59 4.95
C LEU A 85 -5.32 11.09 5.22
N PRO A 86 -4.30 11.53 5.99
CA PRO A 86 -3.99 12.94 6.11
C PRO A 86 -3.59 13.52 4.75
N GLU A 87 -3.75 14.83 4.55
CA GLU A 87 -3.40 15.46 3.27
C GLU A 87 -1.92 15.26 2.91
N ARG A 88 -1.06 15.27 3.94
CA ARG A 88 0.38 15.10 3.86
C ARG A 88 0.88 14.22 5.01
N ILE A 89 1.94 13.46 4.73
CA ILE A 89 2.72 12.66 5.69
C ILE A 89 4.12 13.25 5.84
#